data_AF-A0A3N5TZW6-F1
#
_entry.id   AF-A0A3N5TZW6-F1
#
_cell.length_a   1.000
_cell.length_b   1.000
_cell.length_c   1.000
_cell.angle_alpha   90.00
_cell.angle_beta   90.00
_cell.angle_gamma   90.00
#
_symmetry.space_group_name_H-M   'P 1'
#
loop_
_entity.id
_entity.type
_entity.pdbx_description
1 polymer ?
#
loop_
_entity_poly.entity_id
_entity_poly.type
_entity_poly.pdbx_seq_one_letter_code
_entity_poly.pdbx_strand_id
1 'polypeptide(L)'
;MFYAFNAKLFLDFDYDACLIISNPIQFLNELTSEFEIQNHGHTGIGALVKYCDPLLAPLSSFSLDFCKHFRYTYQKEVRVSWLPRERVEKLSNVSVRLPNLKQYSRLVTLDTI
;
A
#
# COMPACT_ATOMS: atom_id res chain seq x y z
N MET A 1 -1.08 -7.35 15.15
CA MET A 1 -1.51 -7.55 13.75
C MET A 1 -0.29 -8.00 12.96
N PHE A 2 -0.22 -9.28 12.57
CA PHE A 2 1.02 -9.87 12.04
C PHE A 2 1.01 -9.86 10.51
N TYR A 3 1.52 -8.79 9.92
CA TYR A 3 1.99 -8.79 8.54
C TYR A 3 3.35 -9.47 8.53
N ALA A 4 3.47 -10.54 7.75
CA ALA A 4 4.69 -11.31 7.65
C ALA A 4 5.04 -11.47 6.18
N PHE A 5 6.31 -11.29 5.87
CA PHE A 5 6.87 -11.59 4.56
C PHE A 5 6.47 -13.01 4.12
N ASN A 6 6.10 -13.15 2.85
CA ASN A 6 5.79 -14.43 2.23
C ASN A 6 6.54 -14.52 0.90
N ALA A 7 7.45 -15.48 0.77
CA ALA A 7 8.26 -15.67 -0.44
C ALA A 7 7.42 -15.93 -1.70
N LYS A 8 6.19 -16.45 -1.56
CA LYS A 8 5.26 -16.61 -2.68
C LYS A 8 4.95 -15.30 -3.39
N LEU A 9 5.06 -14.16 -2.70
CA LEU A 9 4.77 -12.85 -3.29
C LEU A 9 5.74 -12.48 -4.42
N PHE A 10 6.99 -12.96 -4.41
CA PHE A 10 7.90 -12.75 -5.54
C PHE A 10 7.33 -13.34 -6.83
N LEU A 11 6.85 -14.59 -6.76
CA LEU A 11 6.24 -15.28 -7.90
C LEU A 11 4.90 -14.66 -8.32
N ASP A 12 4.07 -14.28 -7.35
CA ASP A 12 2.73 -13.78 -7.63
C ASP A 12 2.73 -12.34 -8.18
N PHE A 13 3.78 -11.55 -7.91
CA PHE A 13 3.96 -10.21 -8.47
C PHE A 13 5.00 -10.14 -9.60
N ASP A 14 5.66 -11.25 -9.94
CA ASP A 14 6.70 -11.33 -10.97
C ASP A 14 7.84 -10.31 -10.76
N TYR A 15 8.36 -10.26 -9.53
CA TYR A 15 9.50 -9.41 -9.15
C TYR A 15 10.63 -10.25 -8.58
N ASP A 16 11.85 -9.75 -8.71
CA ASP A 16 13.10 -10.31 -8.17
C ASP A 16 13.55 -9.65 -6.87
N ALA A 17 12.88 -8.57 -6.44
CA ALA A 17 13.23 -7.80 -5.25
C ALA A 17 11.99 -7.38 -4.45
N CYS A 18 12.16 -7.25 -3.12
CA CYS A 18 11.14 -6.70 -2.24
C CYS A 18 11.75 -5.77 -1.19
N LEU A 19 11.02 -4.69 -0.87
CA LEU A 19 11.36 -3.81 0.24
C LEU A 19 10.65 -4.31 1.51
N ILE A 20 11.43 -4.80 2.47
CA ILE A 20 10.92 -5.22 3.77
C ILE A 20 10.87 -4.00 4.68
N ILE A 21 9.68 -3.66 5.18
CA ILE A 21 9.46 -2.61 6.17
C ILE A 21 9.35 -3.24 7.57
N SER A 22 10.33 -3.00 8.44
CA SER A 22 10.35 -3.54 9.82
C SER A 22 9.49 -2.74 10.80
N ASN A 23 9.23 -1.46 10.51
CA ASN A 23 8.33 -0.61 11.29
C ASN A 23 7.24 0.01 10.39
N PRO A 24 6.13 -0.72 10.12
CA PRO A 24 5.08 -0.27 9.21
C PRO A 24 4.39 1.02 9.66
N ILE A 25 4.23 1.22 10.98
CA ILE A 25 3.58 2.42 11.53
C ILE A 25 4.43 3.65 11.22
N GLN A 26 5.74 3.58 11.47
CA GLN A 26 6.64 4.69 11.16
C GLN A 26 6.67 4.97 9.65
N PHE A 27 6.77 3.93 8.82
CA PHE A 27 6.74 4.09 7.36
C PHE A 27 5.46 4.78 6.88
N LEU A 28 4.29 4.35 7.35
CA LEU A 28 3.01 4.94 6.94
C LEU A 28 2.87 6.40 7.41
N ASN A 29 3.34 6.71 8.62
CA ASN A 29 3.33 8.07 9.14
C ASN A 29 4.22 8.98 8.29
N GLU A 30 5.47 8.58 8.02
CA GLU A 30 6.41 9.35 7.20
C GLU A 30 5.91 9.48 5.75
N LEU A 31 5.38 8.40 5.16
CA LEU A 31 4.82 8.43 3.81
C LEU A 31 3.65 9.41 3.69
N THR A 32 2.74 9.39 4.67
CA THR A 32 1.58 10.27 4.69
C THR A 32 2.00 11.73 4.88
N SER A 33 2.86 12.01 5.87
CA SER A 33 3.32 13.37 6.14
C SER A 33 4.09 13.97 4.96
N GLU A 34 5.04 13.20 4.39
CA GLU A 34 5.84 13.68 3.26
C GLU A 34 5.01 13.86 2.00
N PHE A 35 4.04 12.97 1.73
CA PHE A 35 3.13 13.15 0.61
C PHE A 35 2.32 14.44 0.78
N GLU A 36 1.72 14.69 1.94
CA GLU A 36 0.87 15.86 2.19
C GLU A 36 1.65 17.17 2.13
N ILE A 37 2.90 17.21 2.61
CA ILE A 37 3.81 18.36 2.47
C ILE A 37 4.12 18.64 0.99
N GLN A 38 4.35 17.58 0.20
CA GLN A 38 4.76 17.72 -1.20
C GLN A 38 3.55 17.95 -2.14
N ASN A 39 2.34 17.58 -1.71
CA ASN A 39 1.11 17.58 -2.52
C ASN A 39 -0.05 18.19 -1.75
N HIS A 40 0.05 19.51 -1.51
CA HIS A 40 -1.01 20.27 -0.87
C HIS A 40 -2.37 20.05 -1.52
N GLY A 41 -3.44 20.11 -0.73
CA GLY A 41 -4.81 19.96 -1.21
C GLY A 41 -5.26 18.51 -1.41
N HIS A 42 -4.49 17.52 -0.95
CA HIS A 42 -4.91 16.13 -0.87
C HIS A 42 -5.21 15.74 0.57
N THR A 43 -6.01 14.69 0.75
CA THR A 43 -6.27 14.07 2.06
C THR A 43 -6.06 12.57 1.94
N GLY A 44 -5.19 12.02 2.79
CA GLY A 44 -4.86 10.60 2.82
C GLY A 44 -5.72 9.79 3.77
N ILE A 45 -6.00 8.55 3.41
CA ILE A 45 -6.51 7.52 4.33
C ILE A 45 -5.76 6.21 4.10
N GLY A 46 -5.25 5.64 5.20
CA GLY A 46 -4.59 4.33 5.22
C GLY A 46 -5.52 3.29 5.83
N ALA A 47 -5.71 2.16 5.16
CA ALA A 47 -6.53 1.07 5.67
C ALA A 47 -6.09 -0.29 5.13
N LEU A 48 -6.58 -1.33 5.80
CA LEU A 48 -6.38 -2.71 5.39
C LEU A 48 -7.29 -3.03 4.23
N VAL A 49 -6.77 -3.82 3.29
CA VAL A 49 -7.60 -4.30 2.20
C VAL A 49 -8.61 -5.30 2.74
N LYS A 50 -9.89 -5.02 2.50
CA LYS A 50 -10.98 -5.95 2.71
C LYS A 50 -11.06 -6.90 1.53
N TYR A 51 -11.01 -8.19 1.83
CA TYR A 51 -11.11 -9.24 0.84
C TYR A 51 -12.56 -9.70 0.73
N CYS A 52 -13.19 -9.45 -0.43
CA CYS A 52 -14.61 -9.68 -0.66
C CYS A 52 -14.83 -10.86 -1.62
N ASP A 53 -15.83 -11.68 -1.32
CA ASP A 53 -16.40 -12.63 -2.27
C ASP A 53 -17.44 -11.90 -3.13
N PRO A 54 -17.23 -11.77 -4.46
CA PRO A 54 -18.14 -11.05 -5.34
C PRO A 54 -19.55 -11.69 -5.40
N LEU A 55 -19.70 -12.95 -5.02
CA LEU A 55 -20.99 -13.64 -5.02
C LEU A 55 -21.79 -13.42 -3.73
N LEU A 56 -21.11 -13.08 -2.63
CA LEU A 56 -21.72 -13.00 -1.29
C LEU A 56 -21.75 -11.58 -0.71
N ALA A 57 -20.84 -10.71 -1.14
CA ALA A 57 -20.71 -9.37 -0.57
C ALA A 57 -21.69 -8.38 -1.24
N PRO A 58 -22.40 -7.55 -0.46
CA PRO A 58 -23.26 -6.50 -1.03
C PRO A 58 -22.42 -5.42 -1.72
N LEU A 59 -22.91 -4.88 -2.83
CA LEU A 59 -22.22 -3.83 -3.61
C LEU A 59 -21.84 -2.60 -2.78
N SER A 60 -22.65 -2.24 -1.79
CA SER A 60 -22.38 -1.13 -0.87
C SER A 60 -21.17 -1.36 0.03
N SER A 61 -20.67 -2.59 0.14
CA SER A 61 -19.50 -2.93 0.95
C SER A 61 -18.17 -2.83 0.20
N PHE A 62 -18.20 -2.53 -1.10
CA PHE A 62 -17.02 -2.37 -1.92
C PHE A 62 -16.54 -0.92 -1.88
N SER A 63 -15.40 -0.70 -1.23
CA SER A 63 -14.56 0.47 -1.45
C SER A 63 -13.60 0.18 -2.59
N LEU A 64 -13.59 0.99 -3.64
CA LEU A 64 -12.67 0.80 -4.78
C LEU A 64 -11.21 0.78 -4.32
N ASP A 65 -10.86 1.66 -3.40
CA ASP A 65 -9.50 1.84 -2.90
C ASP A 65 -9.08 0.68 -1.98
N PHE A 66 -10.00 0.17 -1.16
CA PHE A 66 -9.70 -0.74 -0.06
C PHE A 66 -10.33 -2.13 -0.19
N CYS A 67 -10.87 -2.50 -1.35
CA CYS A 67 -11.38 -3.85 -1.59
C CYS A 67 -10.55 -4.60 -2.64
N LYS A 68 -10.51 -5.92 -2.47
CA LYS A 68 -9.90 -6.86 -3.41
C LYS A 68 -10.65 -8.19 -3.38
N HIS A 69 -10.55 -8.94 -4.47
CA HIS A 69 -11.16 -10.26 -4.57
C HIS A 69 -10.59 -11.26 -3.54
N PHE A 70 -11.44 -12.08 -2.92
CA PHE A 70 -11.05 -13.00 -1.82
C PHE A 70 -9.94 -14.00 -2.17
N ARG A 71 -9.81 -14.37 -3.45
CA ARG A 71 -8.69 -15.21 -3.95
C ARG A 71 -7.30 -14.69 -3.56
N TYR A 72 -7.17 -13.40 -3.26
CA TYR A 72 -5.91 -12.74 -2.91
C TYR A 72 -5.71 -12.53 -1.40
N THR A 73 -6.54 -13.14 -0.55
CA THR A 73 -6.47 -13.02 0.93
C THR A 73 -5.09 -13.29 1.51
N TYR A 74 -4.28 -14.14 0.86
CA TYR A 74 -2.93 -14.45 1.28
C TYR A 74 -1.95 -13.26 1.18
N GLN A 75 -2.27 -12.21 0.41
CA GLN A 75 -1.40 -11.04 0.22
C GLN A 75 -1.39 -10.10 1.44
N LYS A 76 -2.48 -10.07 2.22
CA LYS A 76 -2.61 -9.27 3.45
C LYS A 76 -2.19 -7.80 3.26
N GLU A 77 -2.72 -7.16 2.23
CA GLU A 77 -2.36 -5.80 1.81
C GLU A 77 -2.81 -4.72 2.80
N VAL A 78 -1.96 -3.69 2.93
CA VAL A 78 -2.30 -2.37 3.46
C VAL A 78 -2.23 -1.39 2.30
N ARG A 79 -3.22 -0.52 2.16
CA ARG A 79 -3.23 0.54 1.15
C ARG A 79 -3.32 1.90 1.80
N VAL A 80 -2.81 2.89 1.10
CA VAL A 80 -3.04 4.31 1.38
C VAL A 80 -3.57 4.94 0.10
N SER A 81 -4.67 5.67 0.22
CA SER A 81 -5.29 6.42 -0.88
C SER A 81 -5.30 7.89 -0.52
N TRP A 82 -4.90 8.75 -1.45
CA TRP A 82 -5.00 10.19 -1.31
C TRP A 82 -5.97 10.72 -2.36
N LEU A 83 -6.97 11.45 -1.90
CA LEU A 83 -7.95 12.09 -2.77
C LEU A 83 -7.70 13.60 -2.80
N PRO A 84 -7.73 14.23 -3.98
CA PRO A 84 -7.68 15.69 -4.06
C PRO A 84 -8.97 16.25 -3.45
N ARG A 85 -8.85 17.36 -2.71
CA ARG A 85 -9.99 18.07 -2.11
C ARG A 85 -10.89 18.72 -3.15
N GLU A 86 -10.32 19.01 -4.32
CA GLU A 86 -11.03 19.52 -5.48
C GLU A 86 -11.06 18.46 -6.59
N ARG A 87 -12.09 18.50 -7.44
CA ARG A 87 -12.20 17.55 -8.56
C ARG A 87 -11.06 17.79 -9.54
N VAL A 88 -10.30 16.74 -9.84
CA VAL A 88 -9.23 16.75 -10.84
C VAL A 88 -9.61 15.78 -11.96
N GLU A 89 -9.52 16.22 -13.22
CA GLU A 89 -9.84 15.36 -14.38
C GLU A 89 -8.74 14.35 -14.70
N LYS A 90 -7.48 14.70 -14.39
CA LYS A 90 -6.32 13.86 -14.67
C LYS A 90 -5.29 13.95 -13.55
N LEU A 91 -4.93 12.80 -13.00
CA LEU A 91 -3.85 12.69 -12.02
C LEU A 91 -2.49 12.67 -12.75
N SER A 92 -1.50 13.37 -12.19
CA SER A 92 -0.11 13.28 -12.58
C SER A 92 0.64 12.32 -11.66
N ASN A 93 1.73 11.73 -12.15
CA ASN A 93 2.63 10.95 -11.32
C ASN A 93 3.26 11.84 -10.23
N VAL A 94 3.34 11.33 -9.01
CA VAL A 94 3.96 11.98 -7.87
C VAL A 94 5.14 11.14 -7.41
N SER A 95 6.25 11.81 -7.09
CA SER A 95 7.39 11.19 -6.42
C SER A 95 7.45 11.69 -4.99
N VAL A 96 7.44 10.78 -4.02
CA VAL A 96 7.57 11.12 -2.60
C VAL A 96 8.97 10.74 -2.12
N ARG A 97 9.70 11.71 -1.57
CA ARG A 97 10.98 11.44 -0.92
C ARG A 97 10.76 11.13 0.56
N LEU A 98 11.22 9.96 1.02
CA LEU A 98 11.20 9.58 2.44
C LEU A 98 12.60 9.71 3.05
N PRO A 99 12.80 10.56 4.07
CA PRO A 99 14.13 10.87 4.59
C PRO A 99 14.78 9.71 5.35
N ASN A 100 14.00 8.91 6.09
CA ASN A 100 14.53 7.94 7.04
C ASN A 100 14.31 6.48 6.63
N LEU A 101 13.97 6.21 5.36
CA LEU A 101 13.57 4.88 4.89
C LEU A 101 14.58 3.77 5.26
N LYS A 102 15.88 4.07 5.24
CA LYS A 102 16.95 3.11 5.59
C LYS A 102 16.92 2.64 7.05
N GLN A 103 16.29 3.38 7.96
CA GLN A 103 16.26 3.04 9.40
C GLN A 103 15.32 1.87 9.71
N TYR A 104 14.29 1.68 8.89
CA TYR A 104 13.24 0.70 9.12
C TYR A 104 12.89 -0.10 7.86
N SER A 105 13.77 -0.09 6.86
CA SER A 105 13.59 -0.92 5.67
C SER A 105 14.88 -1.55 5.16
N ARG A 106 14.73 -2.69 4.48
CA ARG A 106 15.81 -3.32 3.70
C ARG A 106 15.28 -3.82 2.38
N LEU A 107 16.10 -3.72 1.35
CA LEU A 107 15.86 -4.39 0.08
C LEU A 107 16.37 -5.83 0.19
N VAL A 108 15.58 -6.79 -0.27
CA VAL A 108 15.97 -8.20 -0.41
C VAL A 108 15.75 -8.59 -1.85
N THR A 109 16.72 -9.28 -2.46
CA THR A 109 16.58 -9.82 -3.82
C THR A 109 16.57 -11.35 -3.77
N LEU A 110 15.99 -11.99 -4.79
CA LEU A 110 15.98 -13.45 -4.90
C LEU A 110 17.39 -14.04 -4.99
N ASP A 111 18.35 -13.30 -5.55
CA ASP A 111 19.77 -13.69 -5.55
C ASP A 111 20.39 -13.74 -4.14
N THR A 112 19.71 -13.20 -3.13
CA THR A 112 20.15 -13.17 -1.72
C THR A 112 19.41 -14.17 -0.81
N ILE A 113 18.48 -14.97 -1.32
CA ILE A 113 17.68 -15.97 -0.56
C ILE A 113 18.08 -17.38 -0.97
#